data_AF-A0A7C5YWE6-F1
#
_entry.id   AF-A0A7C5YWE6-F1
#
_cell.length_a   1.000
_cell.length_b   1.000
_cell.length_c   1.000
_cell.angle_alpha   90.00
_cell.angle_beta   90.00
_cell.angle_gamma   90.00
#
_symmetry.space_group_name_H-M   'P 1'
#
loop_
_entity.id
_entity.type
_entity.pdbx_description
1 polymer ?
#
loop_
_entity_poly.entity_id
_entity_poly.type
_entity_poly.pdbx_seq_one_letter_code
_entity_poly.pdbx_strand_id
1 'polypeptide(L)'
;MRRCKNFIVLSVIFIILIKPSFAVFCCRDPETYQSRCYNTGQCCNNLWYQLCINFEVWSRGGELGIGKPTPVNVYIRNIGAYPDEYNLNYKIIKGHNVIVDTRGHDKISVDPNGVRVLRPTVIILAQTIEPIEIEFNVSSTQNKTLWRTTTVRISAEEYLYSMSEFPTFLLIMIILLANIFYRKV
;
A
#
# COMPACT_ATOMS: atom_id res chain seq x y z
N MET A 1 -52.42 -30.47 -24.38
CA MET A 1 -52.43 -29.85 -23.03
C MET A 1 -51.80 -30.68 -21.89
N ARG A 2 -51.35 -31.94 -22.08
CA ARG A 2 -50.65 -32.70 -21.00
C ARG A 2 -49.18 -32.32 -20.80
N ARG A 3 -48.47 -31.87 -21.85
CA ARG A 3 -47.02 -31.55 -21.77
C ARG A 3 -46.71 -30.23 -21.03
N CYS A 4 -47.56 -29.20 -21.14
CA CYS A 4 -47.37 -27.95 -20.38
C CYS A 4 -47.54 -28.14 -18.87
N LYS A 5 -48.43 -29.05 -18.44
CA LYS A 5 -48.68 -29.31 -17.01
C LYS A 5 -47.47 -29.93 -16.32
N ASN A 6 -46.74 -30.80 -17.01
CA ASN A 6 -45.51 -31.42 -16.48
C ASN A 6 -44.33 -30.45 -16.43
N PHE A 7 -44.26 -29.48 -17.36
CA PHE A 7 -43.19 -28.48 -17.36
C PHE A 7 -43.32 -27.49 -16.19
N ILE A 8 -44.55 -27.05 -15.91
CA ILE A 8 -44.83 -26.14 -14.78
C ILE A 8 -44.51 -26.81 -13.44
N VAL A 9 -44.83 -28.09 -13.28
CA VAL A 9 -44.51 -28.85 -12.06
C VAL A 9 -42.99 -29.01 -11.86
N LEU A 10 -42.24 -29.26 -12.94
CA LEU A 10 -40.78 -29.34 -12.91
C LEU A 10 -40.12 -27.99 -12.55
N SER A 11 -40.63 -26.88 -13.08
CA SER A 11 -40.13 -25.53 -12.75
C SER A 11 -40.40 -25.14 -11.29
N VAL A 12 -41.56 -25.53 -10.74
CA VAL A 12 -41.91 -25.25 -9.33
C VAL A 12 -41.06 -26.08 -8.37
N ILE A 13 -40.79 -27.35 -8.69
CA ILE A 13 -39.87 -28.20 -7.91
C ILE A 13 -38.44 -27.65 -7.93
N PHE A 14 -37.98 -27.14 -9.08
CA PHE A 14 -36.66 -26.52 -9.21
C PHE A 14 -36.53 -25.24 -8.35
N ILE A 15 -37.56 -24.40 -8.30
CA ILE A 15 -37.57 -23.17 -7.48
C ILE A 15 -37.60 -23.46 -5.97
N ILE A 16 -38.26 -24.55 -5.55
CA ILE A 16 -38.30 -24.96 -4.13
C ILE A 16 -36.96 -25.58 -3.71
N LEU A 17 -36.25 -26.28 -4.61
CA LEU A 17 -34.91 -26.81 -4.38
C LEU A 17 -33.80 -25.74 -4.28
N ILE A 18 -34.04 -24.50 -4.74
CA ILE A 18 -33.07 -23.39 -4.65
C ILE A 18 -33.19 -22.63 -3.31
N LYS A 19 -34.24 -22.87 -2.49
CA LYS A 19 -34.41 -22.18 -1.20
C LYS A 19 -33.31 -22.40 -0.12
N PRO A 20 -32.45 -23.45 -0.11
CA PRO A 20 -31.37 -23.52 0.87
C PRO A 20 -30.13 -22.67 0.51
N SER A 21 -30.10 -21.99 -0.64
CA SER A 21 -28.90 -21.27 -1.13
C SER A 21 -28.63 -19.89 -0.50
N PHE A 22 -29.53 -19.36 0.34
CA PHE A 22 -29.33 -18.07 1.04
C PHE A 22 -28.91 -18.19 2.52
N ALA A 23 -28.80 -19.41 3.06
CA ALA A 23 -28.20 -19.65 4.38
C ALA A 23 -26.67 -19.55 4.37
N VAL A 24 -26.07 -19.43 3.18
CA VAL A 24 -24.65 -19.61 2.96
C VAL A 24 -23.85 -18.33 3.19
N PHE A 25 -24.42 -17.11 3.43
CA PHE A 25 -23.74 -15.79 3.63
C PHE A 25 -23.94 -15.07 4.97
N CYS A 26 -23.35 -15.56 6.03
CA CYS A 26 -23.97 -15.49 7.31
C CYS A 26 -22.82 -15.67 8.38
N CYS A 27 -22.75 -14.96 9.49
CA CYS A 27 -22.10 -15.38 10.75
C CYS A 27 -22.91 -14.83 11.89
N ARG A 28 -23.13 -15.50 13.00
CA ARG A 28 -23.61 -14.80 14.20
C ARG A 28 -22.51 -15.08 15.21
N ASP A 29 -22.54 -14.28 16.22
CA ASP A 29 -21.59 -13.21 16.26
C ASP A 29 -20.84 -13.45 17.59
N PRO A 30 -19.52 -13.19 17.67
CA PRO A 30 -18.67 -13.67 18.76
C PRO A 30 -19.08 -13.21 20.16
N GLU A 31 -19.98 -12.26 20.29
CA GLU A 31 -20.55 -11.89 21.59
C GLU A 31 -21.92 -12.52 21.87
N THR A 32 -22.59 -13.02 20.85
CA THR A 32 -24.06 -13.22 20.87
C THR A 32 -24.50 -14.69 20.82
N TYR A 33 -23.61 -15.66 20.59
CA TYR A 33 -23.94 -17.10 20.61
C TYR A 33 -24.98 -17.57 19.60
N GLN A 34 -25.05 -16.80 18.56
CA GLN A 34 -26.11 -16.82 17.62
C GLN A 34 -25.41 -17.51 16.37
N SER A 35 -26.09 -18.17 15.42
CA SER A 35 -25.55 -18.71 14.12
C SER A 35 -25.76 -17.92 12.80
N ARG A 36 -24.69 -17.67 12.06
CA ARG A 36 -24.79 -17.45 10.62
C ARG A 36 -23.56 -18.13 9.88
N CYS A 37 -23.58 -18.42 8.57
CA CYS A 37 -22.53 -19.12 7.74
C CYS A 37 -21.96 -18.41 6.45
N TYR A 38 -20.64 -18.23 6.12
CA TYR A 38 -19.99 -18.48 4.78
C TYR A 38 -18.50 -18.91 4.92
N ASN A 39 -18.29 -20.18 5.25
CA ASN A 39 -17.10 -21.06 5.13
C ASN A 39 -15.66 -20.59 5.46
N THR A 40 -15.20 -19.38 5.16
CA THR A 40 -13.86 -18.87 5.58
C THR A 40 -13.95 -17.41 5.99
N GLY A 41 -13.91 -17.17 7.30
CA GLY A 41 -14.06 -15.83 7.85
C GLY A 41 -14.58 -15.81 9.28
N GLN A 42 -14.93 -14.61 9.73
CA GLN A 42 -15.35 -14.30 11.07
C GLN A 42 -16.59 -13.43 11.02
N CYS A 43 -17.40 -13.52 12.08
CA CYS A 43 -18.35 -12.46 12.32
C CYS A 43 -17.75 -11.29 13.03
N CYS A 44 -17.99 -10.14 12.45
CA CYS A 44 -17.54 -8.89 12.99
C CYS A 44 -18.66 -7.91 12.73
N ASN A 45 -19.16 -7.26 13.77
CA ASN A 45 -20.30 -6.34 13.67
C ASN A 45 -21.46 -6.93 12.87
N ASN A 46 -21.83 -8.19 13.13
CA ASN A 46 -22.93 -8.78 12.39
C ASN A 46 -22.69 -8.72 10.86
N LEU A 47 -21.48 -8.98 10.38
CA LEU A 47 -21.19 -9.19 8.95
C LEU A 47 -20.07 -10.23 8.80
N TRP A 48 -20.08 -10.98 7.70
CA TRP A 48 -19.03 -11.97 7.42
C TRP A 48 -17.84 -11.26 6.79
N TYR A 49 -16.73 -11.22 7.51
CA TYR A 49 -15.45 -10.75 7.00
C TYR A 49 -14.49 -11.91 6.89
N GLN A 50 -13.52 -11.84 5.98
CA GLN A 50 -12.45 -12.85 5.96
C GLN A 50 -11.64 -12.85 7.26
N LEU A 51 -11.40 -11.66 7.84
CA LEU A 51 -10.86 -11.44 9.18
C LEU A 51 -11.43 -10.13 9.72
N CYS A 52 -11.77 -10.06 11.01
CA CYS A 52 -12.30 -8.84 11.61
C CYS A 52 -11.31 -7.68 11.61
N ILE A 53 -10.03 -8.01 11.73
CA ILE A 53 -8.91 -7.07 11.58
C ILE A 53 -8.16 -7.54 10.35
N ASN A 54 -8.17 -6.72 9.30
CA ASN A 54 -7.50 -7.02 8.05
C ASN A 54 -7.16 -5.73 7.29
N PHE A 55 -6.09 -5.76 6.51
CA PHE A 55 -5.67 -4.59 5.74
C PHE A 55 -4.86 -4.96 4.51
N GLU A 56 -4.85 -4.03 3.57
CA GLU A 56 -4.03 -4.05 2.37
C GLU A 56 -3.02 -2.91 2.45
N VAL A 57 -1.84 -3.14 1.87
CA VAL A 57 -0.77 -2.14 1.79
C VAL A 57 -0.23 -2.12 0.39
N TRP A 58 -0.05 -0.91 -0.13
CA TRP A 58 0.71 -0.70 -1.35
C TRP A 58 1.50 0.59 -1.24
N SER A 59 2.58 0.69 -1.99
CA SER A 59 3.40 1.88 -2.05
C SER A 59 3.37 2.48 -3.44
N ARG A 60 3.56 3.79 -3.51
CA ARG A 60 3.79 4.50 -4.76
C ARG A 60 5.03 5.35 -4.60
N GLY A 61 6.08 5.00 -5.34
CA GLY A 61 7.28 5.81 -5.45
C GLY A 61 6.96 7.15 -6.15
N GLY A 62 7.62 8.20 -5.69
CA GLY A 62 7.80 9.42 -6.49
C GLY A 62 9.16 9.39 -7.18
N GLU A 63 9.41 10.35 -8.08
CA GLU A 63 10.74 10.55 -8.64
C GLU A 63 11.70 10.95 -7.51
N LEU A 64 12.69 10.10 -7.23
CA LEU A 64 13.66 10.33 -6.15
C LEU A 64 14.91 11.00 -6.71
N GLY A 65 15.21 12.20 -6.20
CA GLY A 65 16.45 12.91 -6.52
C GLY A 65 17.58 12.55 -5.56
N ILE A 66 18.82 12.55 -6.06
CA ILE A 66 20.01 12.45 -5.21
C ILE A 66 20.12 13.70 -4.34
N GLY A 67 20.37 13.51 -3.04
CA GLY A 67 20.52 14.57 -2.04
C GLY A 67 19.23 15.25 -1.63
N LYS A 68 18.09 14.92 -2.25
CA LYS A 68 16.80 15.56 -1.99
C LYS A 68 15.90 14.67 -1.11
N PRO A 69 15.48 15.14 0.07
CA PRO A 69 14.46 14.45 0.85
C PRO A 69 13.17 14.35 0.05
N THR A 70 12.74 13.12 -0.23
CA THR A 70 11.59 12.88 -1.07
C THR A 70 10.59 11.97 -0.34
N PRO A 71 9.33 12.37 -0.20
CA PRO A 71 8.32 11.57 0.47
C PRO A 71 7.91 10.37 -0.41
N VAL A 72 7.86 9.20 0.19
CA VAL A 72 7.32 7.99 -0.43
C VAL A 72 5.94 7.73 0.17
N ASN A 73 4.92 7.56 -0.67
CA ASN A 73 3.57 7.30 -0.17
C ASN A 73 3.38 5.81 0.08
N VAL A 74 3.17 5.44 1.34
CA VAL A 74 2.73 4.10 1.76
C VAL A 74 1.26 4.18 2.11
N TYR A 75 0.43 3.54 1.28
CA TYR A 75 -1.01 3.50 1.45
C TYR A 75 -1.39 2.28 2.29
N ILE A 76 -2.28 2.51 3.24
CA ILE A 76 -2.86 1.47 4.07
C ILE A 76 -4.37 1.57 3.92
N ARG A 77 -5.00 0.46 3.54
CA ARG A 77 -6.46 0.34 3.49
C ARG A 77 -6.90 -0.67 4.54
N ASN A 78 -7.69 -0.23 5.50
CA ASN A 78 -8.34 -1.14 6.42
C ASN A 78 -9.51 -1.82 5.69
N ILE A 79 -9.39 -3.12 5.44
CA ILE A 79 -10.46 -3.95 4.84
C ILE A 79 -11.16 -4.82 5.90
N GLY A 80 -10.78 -4.65 7.17
CA GLY A 80 -11.41 -5.24 8.33
C GLY A 80 -12.68 -4.48 8.75
N ALA A 81 -13.31 -5.03 9.78
CA ALA A 81 -14.55 -4.54 10.34
C ALA A 81 -14.36 -3.50 11.45
N TYR A 82 -13.19 -3.52 12.11
CA TYR A 82 -12.88 -2.66 13.25
C TYR A 82 -11.83 -1.60 12.88
N PRO A 83 -11.91 -0.39 13.46
CA PRO A 83 -10.84 0.59 13.34
C PRO A 83 -9.57 -0.01 13.94
N ASP A 84 -8.42 0.32 13.36
CA ASP A 84 -7.13 -0.19 13.82
C ASP A 84 -6.07 0.89 13.70
N GLU A 85 -4.98 0.71 14.44
CA GLU A 85 -3.78 1.51 14.32
C GLU A 85 -2.66 0.63 13.76
N TYR A 86 -1.94 1.14 12.77
CA TYR A 86 -0.89 0.41 12.08
C TYR A 86 0.47 1.05 12.32
N ASN A 87 1.47 0.21 12.61
CA ASN A 87 2.87 0.64 12.76
C ASN A 87 3.64 0.37 11.46
N LEU A 88 4.40 1.35 11.00
CA LEU A 88 5.27 1.27 9.83
C LEU A 88 6.74 1.14 10.26
N ASN A 89 7.36 0.06 9.79
CA ASN A 89 8.79 -0.17 9.86
C ASN A 89 9.35 -0.31 8.44
N TYR A 90 10.68 -0.22 8.29
CA TYR A 90 11.33 -0.39 7.00
C TYR A 90 12.59 -1.24 7.11
N LYS A 91 12.98 -1.81 5.97
CA LYS A 91 14.25 -2.51 5.77
C LYS A 91 14.77 -2.19 4.38
N ILE A 92 16.05 -1.87 4.28
CA ILE A 92 16.73 -1.75 2.98
C ILE A 92 17.14 -3.17 2.56
N ILE A 93 16.53 -3.68 1.49
CA ILE A 93 16.83 -5.01 0.96
C ILE A 93 18.00 -4.93 -0.02
N LYS A 94 18.03 -3.87 -0.83
CA LYS A 94 19.05 -3.65 -1.84
C LYS A 94 19.41 -2.18 -1.96
N GLY A 95 20.67 -1.92 -2.30
CA GLY A 95 21.21 -0.58 -2.39
C GLY A 95 21.90 -0.15 -1.11
N HIS A 96 22.91 0.70 -1.29
CA HIS A 96 23.66 1.33 -0.21
C HIS A 96 23.42 2.85 -0.31
N ASN A 97 23.81 3.61 0.71
CA ASN A 97 23.76 5.08 0.68
C ASN A 97 22.33 5.67 0.64
N VAL A 98 21.40 5.06 1.37
CA VAL A 98 20.02 5.55 1.48
C VAL A 98 19.66 5.73 2.94
N ILE A 99 19.08 6.87 3.25
CA ILE A 99 18.50 7.17 4.56
C ILE A 99 16.97 7.18 4.39
N VAL A 100 16.29 6.46 5.28
CA VAL A 100 14.83 6.49 5.37
C VAL A 100 14.48 7.05 6.72
N ASP A 101 13.68 8.12 6.73
CA ASP A 101 13.16 8.75 7.93
C ASP A 101 11.66 8.49 8.04
N THR A 102 11.25 7.75 9.08
CA THR A 102 9.86 7.45 9.39
C THR A 102 9.31 8.28 10.55
N ARG A 103 10.10 9.21 11.13
CA ARG A 103 9.70 9.96 12.33
C ARG A 103 8.42 10.75 12.07
N GLY A 104 7.43 10.57 12.94
CA GLY A 104 6.10 11.20 12.83
C GLY A 104 5.18 10.55 11.79
N HIS A 105 5.63 9.49 11.13
CA HIS A 105 4.90 8.70 10.13
C HIS A 105 5.03 7.20 10.40
N ASP A 106 5.35 6.82 11.64
CA ASP A 106 5.51 5.44 12.09
C ASP A 106 4.19 4.82 12.53
N LYS A 107 3.16 5.63 12.80
CA LYS A 107 1.84 5.15 13.22
C LYS A 107 0.69 5.90 12.57
N ILE A 108 -0.40 5.20 12.30
CA ILE A 108 -1.65 5.82 11.82
C ILE A 108 -2.88 5.00 12.19
N SER A 109 -3.92 5.70 12.64
CA SER A 109 -5.24 5.10 12.84
C SER A 109 -6.06 5.18 11.55
N VAL A 110 -6.71 4.06 11.21
CA VAL A 110 -7.50 3.92 9.99
C VAL A 110 -8.84 3.26 10.33
N ASP A 111 -9.91 4.01 10.06
CA ASP A 111 -11.28 3.51 10.21
C ASP A 111 -11.58 2.35 9.24
N PRO A 112 -12.57 1.49 9.52
CA PRO A 112 -13.00 0.43 8.60
C PRO A 112 -13.29 0.96 7.21
N ASN A 113 -12.84 0.25 6.17
CA ASN A 113 -12.88 0.66 4.76
C ASN A 113 -12.13 1.96 4.43
N GLY A 114 -11.50 2.60 5.42
CA GLY A 114 -10.72 3.80 5.28
C GLY A 114 -9.40 3.54 4.57
N VAL A 115 -8.90 4.58 3.89
CA VAL A 115 -7.57 4.61 3.30
C VAL A 115 -6.80 5.77 3.91
N ARG A 116 -5.59 5.50 4.38
CA ARG A 116 -4.66 6.51 4.86
C ARG A 116 -3.30 6.34 4.21
N VAL A 117 -2.51 7.41 4.27
CA VAL A 117 -1.18 7.49 3.69
C VAL A 117 -0.19 7.88 4.77
N LEU A 118 0.85 7.06 4.91
CA LEU A 118 2.08 7.40 5.59
C LEU A 118 3.08 7.93 4.56
N ARG A 119 3.87 8.93 4.96
CA ARG A 119 4.83 9.61 4.09
C ARG A 119 6.25 9.55 4.65
N PRO A 120 6.84 8.35 4.81
CA PRO A 120 8.26 8.25 5.11
C PRO A 120 9.08 9.03 4.09
N THR A 121 10.13 9.69 4.56
CA THR A 121 11.03 10.48 3.71
C THR A 121 12.26 9.65 3.36
N VAL A 122 12.59 9.58 2.08
CA VAL A 122 13.76 8.86 1.58
C VAL A 122 14.77 9.88 1.04
N ILE A 123 16.03 9.72 1.44
CA ILE A 123 17.16 10.53 0.97
C ILE A 123 18.19 9.57 0.38
N ILE A 124 18.48 9.74 -0.91
CA ILE A 124 19.54 9.01 -1.60
C ILE A 124 20.82 9.86 -1.50
N LEU A 125 21.87 9.33 -0.87
CA LEU A 125 23.09 10.10 -0.61
C LEU A 125 24.04 10.13 -1.81
N ALA A 126 24.07 9.05 -2.60
CA ALA A 126 24.96 8.93 -3.75
C ALA A 126 24.33 8.07 -4.84
N GLN A 127 24.77 8.28 -6.08
CA GLN A 127 24.35 7.45 -7.21
C GLN A 127 24.85 6.01 -7.02
N THR A 128 23.98 5.03 -7.23
CA THR A 128 24.34 3.61 -7.22
C THR A 128 24.03 2.99 -8.58
N ILE A 129 24.92 2.10 -9.05
CA ILE A 129 24.72 1.33 -10.29
C ILE A 129 23.60 0.30 -10.09
N GLU A 130 23.41 -0.17 -8.87
CA GLU A 130 22.36 -1.10 -8.52
C GLU A 130 21.05 -0.37 -8.16
N PRO A 131 19.88 -0.98 -8.47
CA PRO A 131 18.60 -0.45 -8.02
C PRO A 131 18.52 -0.52 -6.50
N ILE A 132 17.89 0.49 -5.91
CA ILE A 132 17.59 0.53 -4.48
C ILE A 132 16.23 -0.11 -4.27
N GLU A 133 16.13 -1.03 -3.30
CA GLU A 133 14.87 -1.67 -2.91
C GLU A 133 14.65 -1.48 -1.41
N ILE A 134 13.57 -0.76 -1.08
CA ILE A 134 13.15 -0.48 0.29
C ILE A 134 11.86 -1.25 0.55
N GLU A 135 11.88 -2.13 1.54
CA GLU A 135 10.70 -2.83 2.03
C GLU A 135 10.10 -2.07 3.20
N PHE A 136 8.82 -1.76 3.10
CA PHE A 136 8.02 -1.21 4.17
C PHE A 136 7.16 -2.32 4.76
N ASN A 137 7.32 -2.56 6.06
CA ASN A 137 6.54 -3.54 6.81
C ASN A 137 5.53 -2.80 7.69
N VAL A 138 4.25 -3.09 7.46
CA VAL A 138 3.14 -2.52 8.22
C VAL A 138 2.54 -3.61 9.09
N SER A 139 2.41 -3.35 10.39
CA SER A 139 1.82 -4.28 11.35
C SER A 139 0.62 -3.67 12.09
N SER A 140 -0.39 -4.49 12.36
CA SER A 140 -1.54 -4.10 13.18
C SER A 140 -1.16 -4.00 14.67
N THR A 141 -1.62 -2.96 15.35
CA THR A 141 -1.45 -2.81 16.81
C THR A 141 -2.38 -3.73 17.59
N GLN A 142 -3.62 -3.92 17.11
CA GLN A 142 -4.59 -4.80 17.74
C GLN A 142 -4.28 -6.27 17.51
N ASN A 143 -3.83 -6.64 16.31
CA ASN A 143 -3.41 -7.99 15.97
C ASN A 143 -1.93 -8.04 15.60
N LYS A 144 -1.07 -8.26 16.62
CA LYS A 144 0.39 -8.29 16.48
C LYS A 144 0.94 -9.33 15.50
N THR A 145 0.15 -10.34 15.13
CA THR A 145 0.57 -11.37 14.16
C THR A 145 0.28 -10.98 12.72
N LEU A 146 -0.59 -9.99 12.51
CA LEU A 146 -0.97 -9.53 11.19
C LEU A 146 -0.03 -8.43 10.72
N TRP A 147 0.76 -8.76 9.70
CA TRP A 147 1.64 -7.81 9.02
C TRP A 147 1.56 -7.98 7.51
N ARG A 148 1.91 -6.92 6.78
CA ARG A 148 1.96 -6.86 5.33
C ARG A 148 3.17 -6.04 4.92
N THR A 149 3.80 -6.44 3.82
CA THR A 149 4.92 -5.70 3.25
C THR A 149 4.56 -5.11 1.90
N THR A 150 5.22 -3.99 1.57
CA THR A 150 5.24 -3.44 0.22
C THR A 150 6.67 -2.99 -0.08
N THR A 151 7.09 -3.13 -1.32
CA THR A 151 8.44 -2.77 -1.74
C THR A 151 8.39 -1.59 -2.69
N VAL A 152 9.27 -0.62 -2.45
CA VAL A 152 9.55 0.46 -3.39
C VAL A 152 10.90 0.15 -4.02
N ARG A 153 10.87 -0.01 -5.34
CA ARG A 153 12.05 -0.18 -6.15
C ARG A 153 12.32 1.12 -6.90
N ILE A 154 13.57 1.54 -6.86
CA ILE A 154 14.06 2.77 -7.45
C ILE A 154 15.06 2.35 -8.51
N SER A 155 14.74 2.64 -9.78
CA SER A 155 15.64 2.27 -10.87
C SER A 155 16.87 3.16 -10.88
N ALA A 156 18.02 2.61 -11.27
CA ALA A 156 19.26 3.37 -11.36
C ALA A 156 19.26 4.41 -12.50
N GLU A 157 18.27 4.35 -13.40
CA GLU A 157 18.09 5.28 -14.51
C GLU A 157 17.22 6.50 -14.14
N GLU A 158 16.50 6.43 -13.01
CA GLU A 158 15.52 7.44 -12.60
C GLU A 158 16.12 8.53 -11.68
N TYR A 159 17.44 8.55 -11.51
CA TYR A 159 18.11 9.59 -10.73
C TYR A 159 18.03 10.94 -11.46
N LEU A 160 17.06 11.77 -11.06
CA LEU A 160 17.09 13.19 -11.39
C LEU A 160 18.10 13.86 -10.48
N TYR A 161 19.17 14.38 -11.09
CA TYR A 161 20.12 15.24 -10.41
C TYR A 161 19.39 16.51 -9.94
N SER A 162 19.22 16.68 -8.63
CA SER A 162 18.81 17.95 -8.03
C SER A 162 20.00 18.92 -8.03
N MET A 163 20.56 19.22 -9.19
CA MET A 163 21.65 20.18 -9.26
C MET A 163 21.10 21.59 -9.42
N SER A 164 20.52 22.14 -8.36
CA SER A 164 20.24 23.60 -8.33
C SER A 164 21.53 24.43 -8.40
N GLU A 165 22.70 23.81 -8.17
CA GLU A 165 24.02 24.45 -8.13
C GLU A 165 24.91 24.21 -9.37
N PHE A 166 24.61 23.24 -10.25
CA PHE A 166 25.37 23.09 -11.50
C PHE A 166 25.23 24.26 -12.47
N PRO A 167 24.04 24.87 -12.69
CA PRO A 167 23.94 25.93 -13.69
C PRO A 167 24.77 27.13 -13.29
N THR A 168 24.89 27.45 -12.00
CA THR A 168 25.75 28.52 -11.49
C THR A 168 27.24 28.18 -11.64
N PHE A 169 27.67 26.97 -11.31
CA PHE A 169 29.08 26.58 -11.48
C PHE A 169 29.49 26.58 -12.96
N LEU A 170 28.64 26.07 -13.84
CA LEU A 170 28.89 26.01 -15.28
C LEU A 170 28.84 27.41 -15.91
N LEU A 171 27.94 28.29 -15.44
CA LEU A 171 27.93 29.70 -15.81
C LEU A 171 29.22 30.41 -15.37
N ILE A 172 29.68 30.21 -14.13
CA ILE A 172 30.95 30.79 -13.64
C ILE A 172 32.13 30.28 -14.45
N MET A 173 32.16 28.98 -14.78
CA MET A 173 33.19 28.39 -15.65
C MET A 173 33.16 28.98 -17.05
N ILE A 174 31.97 29.17 -17.65
CA ILE A 174 31.83 29.82 -18.96
C ILE A 174 32.31 31.27 -18.90
N ILE A 175 31.97 32.03 -17.86
CA ILE A 175 32.42 33.43 -17.68
C ILE A 175 33.94 33.51 -17.51
N LEU A 176 34.53 32.59 -16.74
CA LEU A 176 35.98 32.52 -16.54
C LEU A 176 36.71 32.15 -17.85
N LEU A 177 36.19 31.16 -18.59
CA LEU A 177 36.75 30.77 -19.89
C LEU A 177 36.60 31.89 -20.93
N ALA A 178 35.45 32.56 -20.98
CA ALA A 178 35.22 33.68 -21.88
C ALA A 178 36.23 34.82 -21.68
N ASN A 179 36.60 35.13 -20.44
CA ASN A 179 37.64 36.13 -20.13
C ASN A 179 39.03 35.71 -20.61
N ILE A 180 39.35 34.41 -20.62
CA ILE A 180 40.63 33.89 -21.13
C ILE A 180 40.69 34.03 -22.66
N PHE A 181 39.58 33.76 -23.35
CA PHE A 181 39.51 33.87 -24.81
C PHE A 181 39.40 35.33 -25.29
N TYR A 182 38.75 36.21 -24.54
CA TYR A 182 38.64 37.64 -24.88
C TYR A 182 39.97 38.39 -24.78
N ARG A 183 40.91 37.91 -23.96
CA ARG A 183 42.23 38.55 -23.76
C ARG A 183 43.26 38.22 -24.85
N LYS A 184 42.90 37.38 -25.84
CA LYS A 184 43.78 36.94 -26.94
C LYS A 184 43.39 37.49 -28.32
N VAL A 185 42.43 38.41 -28.39
CA VAL A 185 42.10 39.22 -29.58
C VAL A 185 42.47 40.67 -29.29
#